data_AF-A0A6J8CBT7-F1
#
_entry.id   AF-A0A6J8CBT7-F1
#
_cell.length_a   1.000
_cell.length_b   1.000
_cell.length_c   1.000
_cell.angle_alpha   90.00
_cell.angle_beta   90.00
_cell.angle_gamma   90.00
#
_symmetry.space_group_name_H-M   'P 1'
#
loop_
_entity.id
_entity.type
_entity.pdbx_description
1 polymer ?
#
loop_
_entity_poly.entity_id
_entity_poly.type
_entity_poly.pdbx_seq_one_letter_code
_entity_poly.pdbx_strand_id
1 'polypeptide(L)'
;MTQGKLGTLVEIIQTKNQGNVQFVTPDILSYYTSLSLYGVDVSNRTYIRFLVKAKESAFVALWSSSNISDAMFYEFALGAASTAISLRRNKVTAYFEHFKPGTWMSNAEFMPFWISWESGVIEIGTSSELKKEKRKSWPDPSPLNVSSVGILTGWGQDGEWIIYPYTVEEESSHSCSGRVYKKTNITSEVVNTKARKLKKELMIKKDGLSRFERRKISVGDSRGSSKHIGYIAAAVLTFILVGICSLDCLSVRRK
;
A
#
# COMPACT_ATOMS: atom_id res chain seq x y z
N MET A 1 -13.49 19.07 26.63
CA MET A 1 -13.08 19.91 25.48
C MET A 1 -11.63 19.55 25.17
N THR A 2 -11.38 18.48 24.43
CA THR A 2 -11.29 18.38 22.95
C THR A 2 -10.07 19.07 22.33
N GLN A 3 -9.42 18.28 21.47
CA GLN A 3 -8.40 18.58 20.44
C GLN A 3 -6.94 18.53 20.91
N GLY A 4 -6.06 17.75 20.29
CA GLY A 4 -6.19 16.85 19.14
C GLY A 4 -4.89 16.05 19.02
N LYS A 5 -4.98 14.72 19.06
CA LYS A 5 -3.85 13.83 18.82
C LYS A 5 -3.84 13.51 17.32
N LEU A 6 -3.00 14.26 16.61
CA LEU A 6 -2.78 14.21 15.17
C LEU A 6 -2.13 12.86 14.80
N GLY A 7 -2.76 12.17 13.84
CA GLY A 7 -2.31 11.02 13.05
C GLY A 7 -1.08 10.23 13.47
N THR A 8 -1.30 9.01 13.99
CA THR A 8 -0.33 7.92 13.89
C THR A 8 -0.15 7.57 12.41
N LEU A 9 0.94 8.06 11.80
CA LEU A 9 1.40 7.59 10.50
C LEU A 9 1.80 6.12 10.65
N VAL A 10 1.00 5.23 10.07
CA VAL A 10 1.29 3.79 9.99
C VAL A 10 2.36 3.62 8.91
N GLU A 11 3.62 3.43 9.30
CA GLU A 11 4.70 3.05 8.38
C GLU A 11 4.54 1.57 8.00
N ILE A 12 3.90 1.30 6.86
CA ILE A 12 3.95 -0.01 6.21
C ILE A 12 5.23 -0.03 5.37
N ILE A 13 6.26 -0.71 5.88
CA ILE A 13 7.55 -0.85 5.21
C ILE A 13 7.44 -1.93 4.14
N GLN A 14 7.41 -1.53 2.86
CA GLN A 14 7.51 -2.46 1.74
C GLN A 14 8.97 -2.78 1.44
N THR A 15 9.44 -3.97 1.82
CA THR A 15 10.71 -4.51 1.33
C THR A 15 10.44 -5.54 0.23
N LYS A 16 11.05 -5.34 -0.95
CA LYS A 16 11.04 -6.34 -2.02
C LYS A 16 12.28 -7.21 -1.87
N ASN A 17 12.11 -8.45 -1.44
CA ASN A 17 13.18 -9.45 -1.46
C ASN A 17 12.74 -10.61 -2.37
N GLN A 18 13.54 -10.91 -3.40
CA GLN A 18 13.28 -12.02 -4.34
C GLN A 18 11.88 -12.00 -5.01
N GLY A 19 11.26 -10.83 -5.14
CA GLY A 19 9.91 -10.67 -5.74
C GLY A 19 8.76 -10.78 -4.74
N ASN A 20 9.02 -11.23 -3.52
CA ASN A 20 8.04 -11.22 -2.43
C ASN A 20 7.90 -9.81 -1.85
N VAL A 21 6.71 -9.52 -1.34
CA VAL A 21 6.40 -8.24 -0.70
C VAL A 21 6.07 -8.48 0.76
N GLN A 22 6.83 -7.86 1.66
CA GLN A 22 6.60 -7.93 3.10
C GLN A 22 5.62 -6.85 3.55
N PHE A 23 4.74 -7.19 4.48
CA PHE A 23 3.79 -6.28 5.12
C PHE A 23 3.78 -6.49 6.63
N VAL A 24 3.43 -5.44 7.35
CA VAL A 24 3.17 -5.49 8.79
C VAL A 24 1.77 -4.96 9.03
N THR A 25 0.97 -5.70 9.80
CA THR A 25 -0.32 -5.22 10.31
C THR A 25 -0.15 -4.82 11.78
N PRO A 26 -0.61 -3.62 12.19
CA PRO A 26 -0.45 -3.16 13.56
C PRO A 26 -1.42 -3.88 14.52
N ASP A 27 -1.17 -3.76 15.81
CA ASP A 27 -1.96 -4.32 16.92
C ASP A 27 -3.34 -3.67 17.12
N ILE A 28 -3.72 -2.72 16.26
CA ILE A 28 -4.99 -2.02 16.27
C ILE A 28 -5.95 -2.58 15.22
N LEU A 29 -7.06 -3.17 15.68
CA LEU A 29 -8.15 -3.59 14.80
C LEU A 29 -8.93 -2.35 14.33
N SER A 30 -8.43 -1.71 13.28
CA SER A 30 -9.04 -0.51 12.71
C SER A 30 -9.60 -0.79 11.32
N TYR A 31 -8.77 -1.25 10.38
CA TYR A 31 -9.15 -1.45 8.99
C TYR A 31 -8.28 -2.51 8.31
N TYR A 32 -8.81 -3.14 7.26
CA TYR A 32 -8.02 -4.00 6.38
C TYR A 32 -6.94 -3.20 5.67
N THR A 33 -5.71 -3.72 5.70
CA THR A 33 -4.62 -3.20 4.87
C THR A 33 -4.82 -3.73 3.46
N SER A 34 -5.31 -2.87 2.55
CA SER A 34 -5.50 -3.26 1.16
C SER A 34 -4.17 -3.38 0.43
N LEU A 35 -3.90 -4.56 -0.13
CA LEU A 35 -2.64 -4.86 -0.80
C LEU A 35 -2.47 -4.08 -2.13
N SER A 36 -3.57 -3.67 -2.76
CA SER A 36 -3.55 -2.90 -4.01
C SER A 36 -2.93 -1.51 -3.82
N LEU A 37 -3.09 -0.89 -2.64
CA LEU A 37 -2.44 0.37 -2.27
C LEU A 37 -0.90 0.27 -2.27
N TYR A 38 -0.36 -0.94 -2.17
CA TYR A 38 1.07 -1.23 -2.14
C TYR A 38 1.56 -1.94 -3.41
N GLY A 39 0.77 -1.87 -4.49
CA GLY A 39 1.14 -2.39 -5.81
C GLY A 39 1.03 -3.90 -5.97
N VAL A 40 0.28 -4.59 -5.08
CA VAL A 40 -0.09 -5.98 -5.27
C VAL A 40 -1.45 -6.03 -5.97
N ASP A 41 -1.40 -6.19 -7.29
CA ASP A 41 -2.60 -6.34 -8.13
C ASP A 41 -2.98 -7.82 -8.28
N VAL A 42 -4.24 -8.14 -7.99
CA VAL A 42 -4.83 -9.48 -8.11
C VAL A 42 -5.85 -9.61 -9.24
N SER A 43 -6.09 -8.54 -10.02
CA SER A 43 -7.16 -8.47 -11.01
C SER A 43 -7.06 -9.54 -12.11
N ASN A 44 -5.85 -9.99 -12.42
CA ASN A 44 -5.57 -11.05 -13.41
C ASN A 44 -5.15 -12.37 -12.73
N ARG A 45 -5.64 -12.63 -11.52
CA ARG A 45 -5.29 -13.82 -10.72
C ARG A 45 -6.55 -14.42 -10.13
N THR A 46 -6.51 -15.72 -9.92
CA THR A 46 -7.57 -16.47 -9.24
C THR A 46 -7.13 -16.98 -7.87
N TYR A 47 -5.96 -16.57 -7.39
CA TYR A 47 -5.43 -17.01 -6.12
C TYR A 47 -4.43 -16.00 -5.51
N ILE A 48 -4.21 -16.13 -4.20
CA ILE A 48 -3.04 -15.58 -3.51
C ILE A 48 -2.30 -16.67 -2.76
N ARG A 49 -1.00 -16.46 -2.55
CA ARG A 49 -0.18 -17.24 -1.63
C ARG A 49 0.51 -16.28 -0.68
N PHE A 50 0.61 -16.66 0.58
CA PHE A 50 1.23 -15.84 1.59
C PHE A 50 1.80 -16.68 2.73
N LEU A 51 2.73 -16.06 3.44
CA LEU A 51 3.14 -16.48 4.77
C LEU A 51 2.62 -15.46 5.78
N VAL A 52 2.22 -15.91 6.95
CA VAL A 52 1.84 -15.02 8.06
C VAL A 52 2.43 -15.51 9.37
N LYS A 53 2.95 -14.59 10.16
CA LYS A 53 3.35 -14.80 11.55
C LYS A 53 2.51 -13.86 12.41
N ALA A 54 1.68 -14.45 13.27
CA ALA A 54 0.73 -13.74 14.13
C ALA A 54 0.40 -14.61 15.34
N LYS A 55 0.05 -13.99 16.47
CA LYS A 55 -0.10 -14.71 17.75
C LYS A 55 -1.28 -15.69 17.78
N GLU A 56 -2.46 -15.27 17.33
CA GLU A 56 -3.69 -16.03 17.51
C GLU A 56 -4.59 -16.01 16.27
N SER A 57 -4.65 -14.88 15.56
CA SER A 57 -5.53 -14.76 14.40
C SER A 57 -5.02 -13.83 13.31
N ALA A 58 -5.31 -14.24 12.08
CA ALA A 58 -5.08 -13.45 10.89
C ALA A 58 -6.32 -13.53 10.00
N PHE A 59 -6.61 -12.45 9.29
CA PHE A 59 -7.78 -12.30 8.45
C PHE A 59 -7.36 -11.89 7.06
N VAL A 60 -7.93 -12.57 6.06
CA VAL A 60 -7.77 -12.22 4.65
C VAL A 60 -9.14 -11.93 4.07
N ALA A 61 -9.30 -10.74 3.51
CA ALA A 61 -10.54 -10.34 2.84
C ALA A 61 -10.32 -10.25 1.32
N LEU A 62 -11.27 -10.78 0.56
CA LEU A 62 -11.33 -10.69 -0.91
C LEU A 62 -12.60 -9.94 -1.31
N TRP A 63 -12.50 -8.92 -2.15
CA TRP A 63 -13.67 -8.14 -2.56
C TRP A 63 -13.57 -7.61 -4.00
N SER A 64 -14.72 -7.23 -4.55
CA SER A 64 -14.85 -6.91 -5.98
C SER A 64 -14.65 -5.43 -6.33
N SER A 65 -14.57 -4.55 -5.35
CA SER A 65 -14.54 -3.09 -5.56
C SER A 65 -13.28 -2.44 -4.99
N SER A 66 -12.95 -1.22 -5.40
CA SER A 66 -11.86 -0.47 -4.75
C SER A 66 -12.25 0.08 -3.37
N ASN A 67 -13.54 0.04 -2.99
CA ASN A 67 -14.06 0.61 -1.75
C ASN A 67 -14.49 -0.48 -0.74
N ILE A 68 -13.92 -0.41 0.45
CA ILE A 68 -14.07 -1.43 1.52
C ILE A 68 -15.41 -1.29 2.28
N SER A 69 -16.12 -0.16 2.15
CA SER A 69 -17.24 0.18 3.03
C SER A 69 -18.51 -0.65 2.81
N ASP A 70 -18.83 -1.05 1.57
CA ASP A 70 -20.15 -1.62 1.22
C ASP A 70 -20.11 -2.85 0.30
N ALA A 71 -18.92 -3.41 0.06
CA ALA A 71 -18.79 -4.55 -0.85
C ALA A 71 -19.03 -5.88 -0.10
N MET A 72 -19.87 -6.74 -0.67
CA MET A 72 -19.80 -8.18 -0.39
C MET A 72 -18.34 -8.63 -0.51
N PHE A 73 -17.87 -9.41 0.46
CA PHE A 73 -16.48 -9.84 0.51
C PHE A 73 -16.40 -11.24 1.12
N TYR A 74 -15.44 -12.03 0.65
CA TYR A 74 -15.05 -13.24 1.36
C TYR A 74 -14.09 -12.85 2.46
N GLU A 75 -14.38 -13.23 3.70
CA GLU A 75 -13.42 -13.12 4.80
C GLU A 75 -12.99 -14.48 5.27
N PHE A 76 -11.70 -14.74 5.22
CA PHE A 76 -11.07 -15.89 5.82
C PHE A 76 -10.53 -15.50 7.18
N ALA A 77 -11.11 -16.05 8.23
CA ALA A 77 -10.56 -15.95 9.57
C ALA A 77 -9.71 -17.19 9.83
N LEU A 78 -8.41 -17.00 10.06
CA LEU A 78 -7.43 -18.05 10.27
C LEU A 78 -7.02 -18.04 11.74
N GLY A 79 -7.22 -19.16 12.45
CA GLY A 79 -6.88 -19.28 13.87
C GLY A 79 -7.89 -18.64 14.84
N ALA A 80 -8.78 -17.77 14.33
CA ALA A 80 -9.85 -17.14 15.11
C ALA A 80 -10.80 -18.18 15.75
N ALA A 81 -11.46 -17.79 16.86
CA ALA A 81 -12.30 -18.68 17.66
C ALA A 81 -11.62 -20.02 18.03
N SER A 82 -10.35 -19.92 18.47
CA SER A 82 -9.50 -21.01 18.98
C SER A 82 -9.28 -22.18 18.02
N THR A 83 -8.71 -21.91 16.84
CA THR A 83 -8.24 -22.89 15.81
C THR A 83 -9.17 -23.14 14.61
N ALA A 84 -10.05 -22.22 14.22
CA ALA A 84 -10.87 -22.40 13.01
C ALA A 84 -10.28 -21.71 11.77
N ILE A 85 -10.51 -22.29 10.59
CA ILE A 85 -10.61 -21.56 9.34
C ILE A 85 -12.10 -21.30 9.10
N SER A 86 -12.50 -20.04 9.02
CA SER A 86 -13.91 -19.66 8.83
C SER A 86 -14.10 -18.73 7.65
N LEU A 87 -15.24 -18.84 6.96
CA LEU A 87 -15.62 -18.01 5.81
C LEU A 87 -16.93 -17.26 6.06
N ARG A 88 -16.97 -15.96 5.74
CA ARG A 88 -18.21 -15.14 5.68
C ARG A 88 -18.28 -14.29 4.41
N ARG A 89 -19.49 -13.89 4.01
CA ARG A 89 -19.77 -13.13 2.76
C ARG A 89 -20.08 -11.64 2.99
N ASN A 90 -20.42 -11.27 4.23
CA ASN A 90 -20.59 -9.88 4.62
C ASN A 90 -20.27 -9.69 6.11
N LYS A 91 -20.12 -8.43 6.56
CA LYS A 91 -19.75 -8.10 7.95
C LYS A 91 -20.86 -8.42 8.96
N VAL A 92 -22.10 -8.55 8.50
CA VAL A 92 -23.31 -8.67 9.32
C VAL A 92 -23.65 -10.13 9.60
N THR A 93 -23.32 -11.04 8.67
CA THR A 93 -23.58 -12.47 8.78
C THR A 93 -22.51 -13.14 9.63
N ALA A 94 -22.94 -14.08 10.47
CA ALA A 94 -22.05 -15.03 11.10
C ALA A 94 -21.24 -15.81 10.04
N TYR A 95 -20.10 -16.33 10.45
CA TYR A 95 -19.35 -17.28 9.63
C TYR A 95 -20.25 -18.48 9.31
N PHE A 96 -20.48 -18.73 8.03
CA PHE A 96 -21.39 -19.78 7.57
C PHE A 96 -20.66 -21.13 7.41
N GLU A 97 -19.33 -21.10 7.39
CA GLU A 97 -18.48 -22.28 7.22
C GLU A 97 -17.33 -22.26 8.22
N HIS A 98 -17.04 -23.43 8.79
CA HIS A 98 -16.00 -23.62 9.80
C HIS A 98 -15.23 -24.92 9.56
N PHE A 99 -13.92 -24.88 9.77
CA PHE A 99 -13.06 -26.05 9.76
C PHE A 99 -12.13 -26.07 10.97
N LYS A 100 -12.12 -27.16 11.72
CA LYS A 100 -11.09 -27.52 12.71
C LYS A 100 -10.68 -28.97 12.46
N PRO A 101 -9.39 -29.39 12.56
CA PRO A 101 -8.44 -29.00 13.62
C PRO A 101 -6.96 -28.78 13.19
N GLY A 102 -6.18 -28.05 14.00
CA GLY A 102 -4.73 -27.84 13.83
C GLY A 102 -4.22 -26.53 14.43
N THR A 103 -2.91 -26.30 14.39
CA THR A 103 -2.30 -25.00 14.72
C THR A 103 -2.18 -24.18 13.44
N TRP A 104 -2.97 -23.12 13.31
CA TRP A 104 -2.99 -22.27 12.11
C TRP A 104 -2.16 -21.00 12.25
N MET A 105 -1.74 -20.66 13.46
CA MET A 105 -1.01 -19.44 13.77
C MET A 105 0.19 -19.74 14.65
N SER A 106 1.25 -18.97 14.44
CA SER A 106 2.47 -19.01 15.23
C SER A 106 3.03 -17.61 15.36
N ASN A 107 3.43 -17.24 16.57
CA ASN A 107 4.16 -15.99 16.82
C ASN A 107 5.67 -16.14 16.55
N ALA A 108 6.16 -17.38 16.46
CA ALA A 108 7.59 -17.66 16.25
C ALA A 108 7.93 -17.87 14.78
N GLU A 109 7.01 -18.48 14.02
CA GLU A 109 7.27 -18.98 12.67
C GLU A 109 6.24 -18.49 11.67
N PHE A 110 6.69 -18.33 10.42
CA PHE A 110 5.82 -17.99 9.30
C PHE A 110 5.00 -19.21 8.87
N MET A 111 3.69 -19.11 9.00
CA MET A 111 2.74 -20.15 8.61
C MET A 111 2.33 -19.94 7.14
N PRO A 112 2.47 -20.97 6.27
CA PRO A 112 2.14 -20.85 4.86
C PRO A 112 0.67 -21.09 4.55
N PHE A 113 0.13 -20.28 3.64
CA PHE A 113 -1.24 -20.40 3.15
C PHE A 113 -1.36 -20.05 1.67
N TRP A 114 -2.39 -20.63 1.05
CA TRP A 114 -2.91 -20.15 -0.22
C TRP A 114 -4.44 -20.09 -0.18
N ILE A 115 -4.99 -19.12 -0.88
CA ILE A 115 -6.43 -18.94 -1.07
C ILE A 115 -6.70 -18.83 -2.56
N SER A 116 -7.71 -19.54 -3.06
CA SER A 116 -8.12 -19.57 -4.47
C SER A 116 -9.61 -19.24 -4.59
N TRP A 117 -10.00 -18.55 -5.65
CA TRP A 117 -11.38 -18.24 -6.03
C TRP A 117 -11.65 -18.60 -7.51
N GLU A 118 -10.88 -19.55 -8.02
CA GLU A 118 -10.94 -20.05 -9.38
C GLU A 118 -12.27 -20.74 -9.70
N SER A 119 -12.82 -20.44 -10.89
CA SER A 119 -14.02 -21.09 -11.44
C SER A 119 -15.21 -21.13 -10.49
N GLY A 120 -15.37 -20.09 -9.66
CA GLY A 120 -16.46 -19.97 -8.70
C GLY A 120 -16.34 -20.88 -7.47
N VAL A 121 -15.16 -21.47 -7.25
CA VAL A 121 -14.87 -22.29 -6.07
C VAL A 121 -13.86 -21.58 -5.18
N ILE A 122 -14.28 -21.30 -3.95
CA ILE A 122 -13.46 -20.67 -2.93
C ILE A 122 -12.72 -21.76 -2.17
N GLU A 123 -11.40 -21.73 -2.17
CA GLU A 123 -10.56 -22.79 -1.60
C GLU A 123 -9.43 -22.20 -0.74
N ILE A 124 -8.97 -22.99 0.24
CA ILE A 124 -7.85 -22.65 1.08
C ILE A 124 -7.01 -23.89 1.42
N GLY A 125 -5.69 -23.72 1.47
CA GLY A 125 -4.75 -24.75 1.94
C GLY A 125 -3.58 -24.16 2.72
N THR A 126 -2.80 -25.04 3.33
CA THR A 126 -1.72 -24.71 4.29
C THR A 126 -0.31 -24.99 3.77
N SER A 127 -0.12 -24.86 2.46
CA SER A 127 1.18 -25.04 1.82
C SER A 127 1.64 -23.74 1.17
N SER A 128 2.94 -23.61 0.92
CA SER A 128 3.50 -22.54 0.08
C SER A 128 3.25 -22.80 -1.42
N GLU A 129 2.88 -24.04 -1.77
CA GLU A 129 2.54 -24.48 -3.12
C GLU A 129 1.02 -24.44 -3.33
N LEU A 130 0.58 -23.90 -4.46
CA LEU A 130 -0.84 -23.79 -4.79
C LEU A 130 -1.49 -25.18 -4.89
N LYS A 131 -2.76 -25.29 -4.49
CA LYS A 131 -3.58 -26.52 -4.47
C LYS A 131 -3.06 -27.67 -3.59
N LYS A 132 -1.84 -27.63 -3.04
CA LYS A 132 -1.33 -28.63 -2.08
C LYS A 132 -1.90 -28.41 -0.68
N GLU A 133 -2.03 -29.49 0.10
CA GLU A 133 -2.59 -29.45 1.46
C GLU A 133 -3.91 -28.67 1.58
N LYS A 134 -4.81 -28.89 0.61
CA LYS A 134 -6.14 -28.27 0.63
C LYS A 134 -6.86 -28.65 1.91
N ARG A 135 -7.36 -27.65 2.63
CA ARG A 135 -8.14 -27.83 3.87
C ARG A 135 -9.64 -27.77 3.60
N LYS A 136 -10.07 -26.79 2.81
CA LYS A 136 -11.47 -26.57 2.48
C LYS A 136 -11.68 -26.05 1.07
N SER A 137 -12.89 -26.31 0.57
CA SER A 137 -13.38 -25.95 -0.75
C SER A 137 -14.88 -25.66 -0.65
N TRP A 138 -15.31 -24.51 -1.15
CA TRP A 138 -16.66 -24.01 -1.07
C TRP A 138 -17.10 -23.54 -2.45
N PRO A 139 -17.98 -24.28 -3.15
CA PRO A 139 -18.57 -23.81 -4.39
C PRO A 139 -19.51 -22.65 -4.10
N ASP A 140 -19.37 -21.56 -4.85
CA ASP A 140 -20.25 -20.39 -4.76
C ASP A 140 -21.15 -20.31 -6.01
N PRO A 141 -22.49 -20.40 -5.86
CA PRO A 141 -23.41 -20.25 -7.00
C PRO A 141 -23.42 -18.83 -7.59
N SER A 142 -22.90 -17.82 -6.88
CA SER A 142 -22.81 -16.43 -7.32
C SER A 142 -21.46 -15.84 -6.91
N PRO A 143 -20.36 -16.25 -7.56
CA PRO A 143 -19.01 -15.89 -7.13
C PRO A 143 -18.71 -14.40 -7.30
N LEU A 144 -17.93 -13.85 -6.38
CA LEU A 144 -17.43 -12.48 -6.48
C LEU A 144 -16.34 -12.38 -7.55
N ASN A 145 -16.40 -11.32 -8.37
CA ASN A 145 -15.28 -10.94 -9.23
C ASN A 145 -14.21 -10.21 -8.40
N VAL A 146 -13.34 -10.98 -7.75
CA VAL A 146 -12.31 -10.46 -6.84
C VAL A 146 -11.33 -9.56 -7.60
N SER A 147 -11.22 -8.31 -7.17
CA SER A 147 -10.28 -7.31 -7.73
C SER A 147 -9.33 -6.74 -6.68
N SER A 148 -9.54 -7.06 -5.40
CA SER A 148 -8.74 -6.55 -4.30
C SER A 148 -8.66 -7.54 -3.15
N VAL A 149 -7.53 -7.48 -2.45
CA VAL A 149 -7.23 -8.28 -1.26
C VAL A 149 -6.81 -7.37 -0.12
N GLY A 150 -7.22 -7.73 1.08
CA GLY A 150 -6.81 -7.07 2.31
C GLY A 150 -6.38 -8.06 3.36
N ILE A 151 -5.42 -7.63 4.16
CA ILE A 151 -4.89 -8.39 5.29
C ILE A 151 -5.11 -7.63 6.60
N LEU A 152 -5.29 -8.37 7.69
CA LEU A 152 -5.53 -7.84 9.02
C LEU A 152 -5.16 -8.88 10.07
N THR A 153 -4.68 -8.45 11.23
CA THR A 153 -4.53 -9.32 12.41
C THR A 153 -5.58 -9.00 13.46
N GLY A 154 -5.79 -9.96 14.37
CA GLY A 154 -6.73 -9.80 15.48
C GLY A 154 -6.41 -8.64 16.40
N TRP A 155 -7.40 -8.24 17.20
CA TRP A 155 -7.26 -7.15 18.16
C TRP A 155 -6.11 -7.42 19.16
N GLY A 156 -5.26 -6.41 19.37
CA GLY A 156 -4.11 -6.49 20.28
C GLY A 156 -2.96 -7.38 19.76
N GLN A 157 -2.89 -7.62 18.46
CA GLN A 157 -1.88 -8.47 17.83
C GLN A 157 -1.35 -7.83 16.56
N ASP A 158 -0.03 -7.68 16.49
CA ASP A 158 0.66 -7.40 15.25
C ASP A 158 0.80 -8.66 14.39
N GLY A 159 1.12 -8.46 13.11
CA GLY A 159 1.39 -9.55 12.20
C GLY A 159 2.43 -9.17 11.18
N GLU A 160 3.29 -10.13 10.86
CA GLU A 160 4.21 -10.05 9.74
C GLU A 160 3.71 -10.93 8.61
N TRP A 161 3.74 -10.41 7.38
CA TRP A 161 3.19 -11.07 6.22
C TRP A 161 4.19 -11.06 5.08
N ILE A 162 4.28 -12.16 4.34
CA ILE A 162 5.04 -12.25 3.09
C ILE A 162 4.06 -12.66 2.01
N ILE A 163 3.76 -11.75 1.09
CA ILE A 163 2.88 -12.03 -0.05
C ILE A 163 3.74 -12.43 -1.25
N TYR A 164 3.45 -13.60 -1.81
CA TYR A 164 4.15 -14.08 -2.99
C TYR A 164 3.67 -13.32 -4.24
N PRO A 165 4.60 -12.99 -5.17
CA PRO A 165 4.21 -12.44 -6.46
C PRO A 165 3.44 -13.49 -7.25
N TYR A 166 2.65 -13.04 -8.22
CA TYR A 166 2.09 -13.97 -9.18
C TYR A 166 3.17 -14.43 -10.11
N THR A 167 3.46 -15.72 -9.97
CA THR A 167 4.15 -16.49 -10.97
C THR A 167 3.08 -16.91 -11.97
N VAL A 168 3.14 -16.37 -13.19
CA VAL A 168 2.49 -17.05 -14.32
C VAL A 168 3.23 -18.38 -14.39
N GLU A 169 2.59 -19.45 -13.95
CA GLU A 169 3.08 -20.79 -14.25
C GLU A 169 2.96 -20.92 -15.77
N GLU A 170 4.09 -21.15 -16.46
CA GLU A 170 4.10 -21.42 -17.89
C GLU A 170 3.40 -22.77 -18.09
N GLU A 171 2.07 -22.74 -18.22
CA GLU A 171 1.35 -23.82 -18.86
C GLU A 171 1.82 -23.88 -20.32
N SER A 172 2.44 -25.01 -20.65
CA SER A 172 2.91 -25.38 -21.98
C SER A 172 1.87 -25.07 -23.07
N SER A 173 2.26 -24.16 -23.98
CA SER A 173 1.78 -24.01 -25.36
C SER A 173 0.27 -24.09 -25.59
N HIS A 174 -0.42 -22.97 -25.46
CA HIS A 174 -1.52 -22.65 -26.38
C HIS A 174 -1.30 -21.23 -26.93
N SER A 175 -0.94 -21.19 -28.21
CA SER A 175 -0.69 -19.98 -28.98
C SER A 175 -1.96 -19.13 -29.06
N CYS A 176 -2.00 -18.02 -28.34
CA CYS A 176 -2.82 -16.88 -28.72
C CYS A 176 -1.97 -15.61 -28.58
N SER A 177 -1.95 -14.80 -29.65
CA SER A 177 -1.03 -13.69 -29.86
C SER A 177 -1.23 -12.58 -28.82
N GLY A 178 -0.39 -12.59 -27.79
CA GLY A 178 -0.29 -11.54 -26.77
C GLY A 178 1.17 -11.25 -26.48
N ARG A 179 1.55 -9.97 -26.50
CA ARG A 179 2.94 -9.49 -26.40
C ARG A 179 3.71 -10.20 -25.27
N VAL A 180 4.71 -11.00 -25.64
CA VAL A 180 5.64 -11.65 -24.70
C VAL A 180 6.52 -10.56 -24.09
N TYR A 181 6.29 -10.22 -22.82
CA TYR A 181 7.25 -9.43 -22.06
C TYR A 181 8.38 -10.34 -21.59
N LYS A 182 9.48 -10.33 -22.35
CA LYS A 182 10.72 -11.02 -21.97
C LYS A 182 11.28 -10.36 -20.70
N LYS A 183 11.18 -11.05 -19.56
CA LYS A 183 11.87 -10.66 -18.32
C LYS A 183 13.37 -10.73 -18.58
N THR A 184 13.97 -9.59 -18.90
CA THR A 184 15.42 -9.45 -19.03
C THR A 184 15.96 -9.05 -17.66
N ASN A 185 17.08 -9.65 -17.26
CA ASN A 185 17.84 -9.20 -16.09
C ASN A 185 18.48 -7.85 -16.44
N ILE A 186 17.71 -6.79 -16.27
CA ILE A 186 18.16 -5.43 -16.53
C ILE A 186 18.95 -4.97 -15.30
N THR A 187 20.25 -4.75 -15.47
CA THR A 187 21.12 -4.21 -14.42
C THR A 187 20.70 -2.79 -14.03
N SER A 188 20.98 -2.41 -12.78
CA SER A 188 20.64 -1.08 -12.24
C SER A 188 21.19 0.07 -13.09
N GLU A 189 22.32 -0.14 -13.76
CA GLU A 189 22.91 0.82 -14.69
C GLU A 189 22.01 1.11 -15.91
N VAL A 190 21.43 0.06 -16.52
CA VAL A 190 20.53 0.22 -17.68
C VAL A 190 19.22 0.91 -17.28
N VAL A 191 18.69 0.59 -16.10
CA VAL A 191 17.50 1.28 -15.55
C VAL A 191 17.80 2.76 -15.31
N ASN A 192 18.92 3.07 -14.65
CA ASN A 192 19.33 4.45 -14.36
C ASN A 192 19.59 5.25 -15.63
N THR A 193 20.11 4.61 -16.69
CA THR A 193 20.36 5.24 -17.98
C THR A 193 19.05 5.56 -18.70
N LYS A 194 18.07 4.65 -18.68
CA LYS A 194 16.72 4.90 -19.22
C LYS A 194 16.00 6.01 -18.44
N ALA A 195 16.08 6.00 -17.11
CA ALA A 195 15.50 7.04 -16.26
C ALA A 195 16.09 8.42 -16.58
N ARG A 196 17.42 8.51 -16.78
CA ARG A 196 18.09 9.75 -17.21
C ARG A 196 17.65 10.20 -18.61
N LYS A 197 17.50 9.28 -19.55
CA LYS A 197 17.05 9.59 -20.92
C LYS A 197 15.63 10.13 -20.94
N LEU A 198 14.71 9.47 -20.25
CA LEU A 198 13.31 9.93 -20.11
C LEU A 198 13.21 11.28 -19.39
N LYS A 199 14.00 11.48 -18.32
CA LYS A 199 14.07 12.77 -17.64
C LYS A 199 14.56 13.89 -18.57
N LYS A 200 15.50 13.58 -19.48
CA LYS A 200 16.00 14.53 -20.48
C LYS A 200 14.96 14.82 -21.57
N GLU A 201 14.19 13.82 -22.01
CA GLU A 201 13.09 14.00 -22.97
C GLU A 201 11.93 14.82 -22.38
N LEU A 202 11.66 14.68 -21.07
CA LEU A 202 10.64 15.46 -20.36
C LEU A 202 11.12 16.86 -19.94
N MET A 203 12.43 17.14 -20.01
CA MET A 203 12.96 18.48 -19.78
C MET A 203 12.70 19.37 -20.99
N ILE A 204 11.56 20.05 -20.98
CA ILE A 204 11.25 21.11 -21.94
C ILE A 204 12.29 22.23 -21.77
N LYS A 205 13.06 22.52 -22.82
CA LYS A 205 13.95 23.69 -22.87
C LYS A 205 13.10 24.96 -22.76
N LYS A 206 13.11 25.60 -21.59
CA LYS A 206 12.34 26.83 -21.32
C LYS A 206 12.88 28.04 -22.10
N ASP A 207 14.11 27.95 -22.58
CA ASP A 207 14.85 29.01 -23.26
C ASP A 207 14.38 29.11 -24.73
N GLY A 208 13.26 29.80 -24.93
CA GLY A 208 12.58 29.95 -26.23
C GLY A 208 11.05 30.03 -26.12
N LEU A 209 10.47 29.62 -24.98
CA LEU A 209 9.03 29.64 -24.75
C LEU A 209 8.52 31.01 -24.33
N SER A 210 7.39 31.45 -24.91
CA SER A 210 6.74 32.70 -24.58
C SER A 210 6.24 32.73 -23.12
N ARG A 211 6.03 33.93 -22.56
CA ARG A 211 5.53 34.11 -21.19
C ARG A 211 4.18 33.37 -20.97
N PHE A 212 3.37 33.25 -22.01
CA PHE A 212 2.07 32.58 -21.95
C PHE A 212 2.20 31.05 -21.94
N GLU A 213 3.10 30.48 -22.75
CA GLU A 213 3.34 29.04 -22.77
C GLU A 213 3.99 28.55 -21.48
N ARG A 214 4.92 29.33 -20.92
CA ARG A 214 5.52 29.03 -19.61
C ARG A 214 4.49 28.94 -18.49
N ARG A 215 3.39 29.71 -18.57
CA ARG A 215 2.31 29.70 -17.57
C ARG A 215 1.46 28.43 -17.66
N LYS A 216 1.23 27.89 -18.87
CA LYS A 216 0.50 26.62 -19.07
C LYS A 216 1.28 25.40 -18.57
N ILE A 217 2.61 25.49 -18.52
CA ILE A 217 3.51 24.41 -18.08
C ILE A 217 3.92 24.58 -16.61
N SER A 218 3.49 25.68 -15.96
CA SER A 218 3.79 25.93 -14.56
C SER A 218 2.85 25.13 -13.68
N VAL A 219 3.37 24.07 -13.06
CA VAL A 219 2.73 23.46 -11.89
C VAL A 219 2.71 24.52 -10.80
N GLY A 220 1.54 24.81 -10.23
CA GLY A 220 1.42 25.74 -9.11
C GLY A 220 2.22 25.21 -7.92
N ASP A 221 3.35 25.84 -7.62
CA ASP A 221 4.12 25.56 -6.41
C ASP A 221 3.52 26.40 -5.26
N SER A 222 2.95 25.74 -4.26
CA SER A 222 2.35 26.36 -3.08
C SER A 222 3.37 26.71 -1.99
N ARG A 223 4.66 26.80 -2.33
CA ARG A 223 5.65 27.41 -1.44
C ARG A 223 5.29 28.87 -1.18
N GLY A 224 5.17 29.22 0.10
CA GLY A 224 4.90 30.58 0.56
C GLY A 224 5.78 31.59 -0.17
N SER A 225 5.15 32.47 -0.95
CA SER A 225 5.85 33.39 -1.82
C SER A 225 6.80 34.29 -1.00
N SER A 226 8.05 34.43 -1.47
CA SER A 226 9.11 35.27 -0.90
C SER A 226 8.74 36.75 -0.71
N LYS A 227 7.58 37.18 -1.20
CA LYS A 227 7.00 38.51 -0.98
C LYS A 227 6.81 38.83 0.50
N HIS A 228 6.44 37.84 1.32
CA HIS A 228 6.23 38.05 2.76
C HIS A 228 7.54 38.30 3.52
N ILE A 229 8.62 37.61 3.15
CA ILE A 229 9.94 37.79 3.77
C ILE A 229 10.54 39.16 3.39
N GLY A 230 10.32 39.60 2.14
CA GLY A 230 10.78 40.91 1.69
C GLY A 230 10.15 42.07 2.46
N TYR A 231 8.85 42.00 2.76
CA TYR A 231 8.16 43.08 3.49
C TYR A 231 8.64 43.17 4.95
N ILE A 232 8.82 42.03 5.61
CA ILE A 232 9.30 41.99 7.00
C ILE A 232 10.75 42.50 7.08
N ALA A 233 11.62 42.06 6.17
CA ALA A 233 13.01 42.52 6.13
C ALA A 233 13.13 44.04 5.87
N ALA A 234 12.31 44.57 4.96
CA ALA A 234 12.27 46.01 4.70
C ALA A 234 11.85 46.79 5.95
N ALA A 235 10.76 46.39 6.63
CA ALA A 235 10.29 47.07 7.82
C ALA A 235 11.32 47.09 8.96
N VAL A 236 11.98 45.94 9.21
CA VAL A 236 13.03 45.84 10.24
C VAL A 236 14.21 46.75 9.91
N LEU A 237 14.63 46.82 8.65
CA LEU A 237 15.72 47.70 8.23
C LEU A 237 15.38 49.17 8.44
N THR A 238 14.13 49.58 8.16
CA THR A 238 13.69 50.97 8.38
C THR A 238 13.74 51.35 9.86
N PHE A 239 13.29 50.46 10.75
CA PHE A 239 13.33 50.72 12.20
C PHE A 239 14.76 50.86 12.72
N ILE A 240 15.69 50.03 12.24
CA ILE A 240 17.11 50.11 12.62
C ILE A 240 17.70 51.45 12.18
N LEU A 241 17.46 51.88 10.95
CA LEU A 241 17.98 53.15 10.43
C LEU A 241 17.40 54.35 11.18
N VAL A 242 16.11 54.36 11.49
CA VAL A 242 15.48 55.42 12.30
C VAL A 242 16.08 55.44 13.71
N GLY A 243 16.34 54.28 14.32
CA GLY A 243 16.99 54.17 15.62
C GLY A 243 18.40 54.76 15.64
N ILE A 244 19.21 54.46 14.62
CA ILE A 244 20.57 55.02 14.48
C ILE A 244 20.50 56.55 14.34
N CYS A 245 19.65 57.07 13.46
CA CYS A 245 19.48 58.53 13.30
C CYS A 245 19.02 59.22 14.60
N SER A 246 18.18 58.55 15.39
CA SER A 246 17.68 59.08 16.67
C SER A 246 18.79 59.15 17.73
N LEU A 247 19.66 58.12 17.78
CA LEU A 247 20.80 58.07 18.69
C LEU A 247 21.87 59.12 18.30
N ASP A 248 22.10 59.33 17.00
CA ASP A 248 23.00 60.37 16.51
C ASP A 248 22.48 61.77 16.89
N CYS A 249 21.18 62.04 16.73
CA CYS A 249 20.56 63.30 17.15
C CYS A 249 20.65 63.53 18.67
N LEU A 250 20.52 62.47 19.48
CA LEU A 250 20.67 62.55 20.93
C LEU A 250 22.13 62.78 21.36
N SER A 251 23.10 62.26 20.61
CA SER A 251 24.52 62.48 20.88
C SER A 251 24.95 63.94 20.62
N VAL A 252 24.37 64.59 19.60
CA VAL A 252 24.65 66.00 19.26
C VAL A 252 24.03 66.96 20.28
N ARG A 253 22.90 66.58 20.91
CA ARG A 253 22.25 67.39 21.96
C ARG A 253 22.90 67.32 23.35
N ARG A 254 23.87 66.42 23.55
CA ARG A 254 24.58 66.21 24.83
C ARG A 254 25.98 66.87 24.87
N LYS A 255 26.36 67.64 23.85
CA LYS A 255 27.48 68.58 23.89
C LYS A 255 26.94 70.01 23.96
#